data_AF-A0A7W2DVF5-F1
#
_entry.id   AF-A0A7W2DVF5-F1
#
_cell.length_a   1.000
_cell.length_b   1.000
_cell.length_c   1.000
_cell.angle_alpha   90.00
_cell.angle_beta   90.00
_cell.angle_gamma   90.00
#
_symmetry.space_group_name_H-M   'P 1'
#
loop_
_entity.id
_entity.type
_entity.pdbx_description
1 polymer ?
#
loop_
_entity_poly.entity_id
_entity_poly.type
_entity_poly.pdbx_seq_one_letter_code
_entity_poly.pdbx_strand_id
1 'polypeptide(L)'
;MKFAWIDLRSTHDDLRAGVVDAAVHARLEGVLDDRLEVLRTLPPTVTKVLLPAPGDPLPAEAADVADIVLTRVGTAAELDKLKLESESDPARTAAFVEVVDDATLKVACEAARALPNTLVKFRDPTKIPLEIVIAAADHSPGRLICEAGDLEEAGIVVDVLEKGSDGLLLAPKDANDVFGLTGLLRGSSPDLSLTTLTVRSIEHNGLGDRVCVDTCSHFGQDEGILVGSYAHGFVLCVSETHPLPYMPTRPFRVNAGALHSYVLGEDNRTNYLSELQAGSTVLGVTTEGKTRRIVVGRVKLESRPMLTIRAVSESGTEVSLTVQDDWHVRVLGPGAAVLNVTELKAGDQLLGYLADDKRHVGWPVGEFCIEK
;
A
#
# COMPACT_ATOMS: atom_id res chain seq x y z
N MET A 1 11.50 -6.86 5.51
CA MET A 1 10.40 -7.06 4.53
C MET A 1 9.21 -7.52 5.33
N LYS A 2 8.03 -6.91 5.15
CA LYS A 2 6.84 -7.31 5.92
C LYS A 2 6.35 -8.67 5.46
N PHE A 3 5.73 -9.41 6.36
CA PHE A 3 5.19 -10.75 6.10
C PHE A 3 3.79 -10.91 6.70
N ALA A 4 3.12 -12.02 6.41
CA ALA A 4 1.91 -12.39 7.10
C ALA A 4 1.83 -13.87 7.40
N TRP A 5 1.09 -14.15 8.47
CA TRP A 5 0.52 -15.43 8.79
C TRP A 5 -1.00 -15.38 8.58
N ILE A 6 -1.60 -16.53 8.26
CA ILE A 6 -3.06 -16.69 8.28
C ILE A 6 -3.49 -17.60 9.43
N ASP A 7 -4.60 -17.26 10.08
CA ASP A 7 -5.20 -18.06 11.15
C ASP A 7 -6.33 -18.93 10.60
N LEU A 8 -6.15 -20.26 10.63
CA LEU A 8 -7.12 -21.23 10.11
C LEU A 8 -8.10 -21.75 11.17
N ARG A 9 -7.95 -21.35 12.44
CA ARG A 9 -8.77 -21.87 13.55
C ARG A 9 -10.27 -21.59 13.34
N SER A 10 -10.59 -20.44 12.76
CA SER A 10 -11.97 -20.02 12.46
C SER A 10 -12.40 -20.27 11.01
N THR A 11 -11.50 -20.74 10.14
CA THR A 11 -11.82 -21.01 8.74
C THR A 11 -12.64 -22.30 8.60
N HIS A 12 -13.79 -22.19 7.94
CA HIS A 12 -14.69 -23.32 7.67
C HIS A 12 -13.98 -24.42 6.86
N ASP A 13 -14.25 -25.68 7.19
CA ASP A 13 -13.57 -26.85 6.59
C ASP A 13 -13.63 -26.84 5.05
N ASP A 14 -14.80 -26.54 4.48
CA ASP A 14 -15.02 -26.48 3.03
C ASP A 14 -14.19 -25.42 2.30
N LEU A 15 -13.76 -24.37 2.99
CA LEU A 15 -12.97 -23.26 2.42
C LEU A 15 -11.48 -23.42 2.67
N ARG A 16 -11.08 -24.24 3.66
CA ARG A 16 -9.70 -24.36 4.13
C ARG A 16 -8.73 -24.72 3.02
N ALA A 17 -9.07 -25.68 2.16
CA ALA A 17 -8.20 -26.08 1.04
C ALA A 17 -7.90 -24.90 0.10
N GLY A 18 -8.93 -24.14 -0.28
CA GLY A 18 -8.78 -22.96 -1.13
C GLY A 18 -7.98 -21.84 -0.47
N VAL A 19 -8.17 -21.62 0.84
CA VAL A 19 -7.39 -20.64 1.61
C VAL A 19 -5.91 -21.04 1.69
N VAL A 20 -5.61 -22.31 1.96
CA VAL A 20 -4.23 -22.83 2.00
C VAL A 20 -3.56 -22.71 0.64
N ASP A 21 -4.24 -23.14 -0.43
CA ASP A 21 -3.71 -23.04 -1.80
C ASP A 21 -3.41 -21.58 -2.17
N ALA A 22 -4.30 -20.66 -1.82
CA ALA A 22 -4.08 -19.23 -2.02
C ALA A 22 -2.88 -18.71 -1.23
N ALA A 23 -2.72 -19.11 0.04
CA ALA A 23 -1.61 -18.68 0.89
C ALA A 23 -0.25 -19.18 0.37
N VAL A 24 -0.21 -20.43 -0.09
CA VAL A 24 0.97 -21.03 -0.73
C VAL A 24 1.30 -20.32 -2.04
N HIS A 25 0.30 -20.08 -2.89
CA HIS A 25 0.47 -19.37 -4.15
C HIS A 25 0.97 -17.93 -3.95
N ALA A 26 0.40 -17.23 -2.97
CA ALA A 26 0.77 -15.87 -2.59
C ALA A 26 2.10 -15.79 -1.82
N ARG A 27 2.67 -16.94 -1.43
CA ARG A 27 3.91 -17.05 -0.63
C ARG A 27 3.81 -16.35 0.72
N LEU A 28 2.66 -16.47 1.39
CA LEU A 28 2.56 -16.10 2.79
C LEU A 28 3.49 -16.97 3.64
N GLU A 29 4.04 -16.39 4.70
CA GLU A 29 5.17 -17.01 5.41
C GLU A 29 4.72 -18.14 6.34
N GLY A 30 3.54 -18.01 6.94
CA GLY A 30 3.09 -18.94 7.96
C GLY A 30 1.59 -19.14 8.02
N VAL A 31 1.22 -20.25 8.65
CA VAL A 31 -0.17 -20.64 8.91
C VAL A 31 -0.27 -21.03 10.37
N LEU A 32 -1.22 -20.41 11.07
CA LEU A 32 -1.52 -20.65 12.46
C LEU A 32 -2.76 -21.54 12.59
N ASP A 33 -2.65 -22.58 13.41
CA ASP A 33 -3.78 -23.39 13.85
C ASP A 33 -3.53 -23.90 15.29
N ASP A 34 -4.56 -24.42 15.96
CA ASP A 34 -4.45 -25.12 17.24
C ASP A 34 -4.43 -26.65 17.09
N ARG A 35 -4.69 -27.16 15.87
CA ARG A 35 -4.76 -28.58 15.53
C ARG A 35 -3.54 -29.07 14.76
N LEU A 36 -2.84 -30.07 15.31
CA LEU A 36 -1.67 -30.68 14.67
C LEU A 36 -2.01 -31.42 13.37
N GLU A 37 -3.19 -32.03 13.29
CA GLU A 37 -3.67 -32.71 12.08
C GLU A 37 -3.84 -31.76 10.90
N VAL A 38 -4.21 -30.49 11.15
CA VAL A 38 -4.29 -29.46 10.11
C VAL A 38 -2.89 -29.07 9.66
N LEU A 39 -2.01 -28.73 10.61
CA LEU A 39 -0.64 -28.32 10.31
C LEU A 39 0.16 -29.39 9.54
N ARG A 40 -0.08 -30.67 9.81
CA ARG A 40 0.54 -31.80 9.10
C ARG A 40 0.24 -31.85 7.60
N THR A 41 -0.90 -31.30 7.18
CA THR A 41 -1.30 -31.29 5.76
C THR A 41 -0.62 -30.18 4.96
N LEU A 42 -0.02 -29.20 5.65
CA LEU A 42 0.60 -28.04 5.01
C LEU A 42 1.95 -28.40 4.37
N PRO A 43 2.27 -27.81 3.20
CA PRO A 43 3.55 -28.05 2.54
C PRO A 43 4.72 -27.55 3.39
N PRO A 44 5.95 -28.10 3.17
CA PRO A 44 7.15 -27.67 3.90
C PRO A 44 7.59 -26.24 3.57
N THR A 45 7.01 -25.62 2.54
CA THR A 45 7.31 -24.24 2.12
C THR A 45 6.62 -23.18 3.00
N VAL A 46 5.75 -23.59 3.92
CA VAL A 46 5.01 -22.69 4.82
C VAL A 46 5.37 -23.01 6.26
N THR A 47 5.63 -21.97 7.04
CA THR A 47 5.91 -22.06 8.48
C THR A 47 4.64 -22.49 9.22
N LYS A 48 4.70 -23.62 9.91
CA LYS A 48 3.59 -24.17 10.70
C LYS A 48 3.65 -23.58 12.10
N VAL A 49 2.69 -22.72 12.43
CA VAL A 49 2.61 -22.05 13.74
C VAL A 49 1.53 -22.73 14.56
N LEU A 50 1.90 -23.30 15.70
CA LEU A 50 0.95 -23.91 16.64
C LEU A 50 0.64 -22.93 17.77
N LEU A 51 -0.64 -22.68 18.01
CA LEU A 51 -1.12 -21.99 19.20
C LEU A 51 -2.10 -22.93 19.95
N PRO A 52 -1.66 -23.67 20.97
CA PRO A 52 -2.51 -24.62 21.69
C PRO A 52 -3.79 -23.96 22.22
N ALA A 53 -4.88 -24.73 22.38
CA ALA A 53 -6.09 -24.19 22.99
C ALA A 53 -5.82 -23.76 24.45
N PRO A 54 -6.54 -22.76 25.00
CA PRO A 54 -6.33 -22.32 26.37
C PRO A 54 -6.47 -23.45 27.38
N GLY A 55 -5.40 -23.72 28.13
CA GLY A 55 -5.37 -24.76 29.17
C GLY A 55 -4.90 -26.14 28.70
N ASP A 56 -4.75 -26.35 27.38
CA ASP A 56 -4.24 -27.61 26.86
C ASP A 56 -2.71 -27.70 27.00
N PRO A 57 -2.17 -28.86 27.44
CA PRO A 57 -0.74 -29.09 27.44
C PRO A 57 -0.22 -29.17 26.00
N LEU A 58 1.03 -28.74 25.77
CA LEU A 58 1.69 -28.90 24.48
C LEU A 58 1.80 -30.41 24.14
N PRO A 59 1.23 -30.89 23.02
CA PRO A 59 1.35 -32.29 22.66
C PRO A 59 2.81 -32.67 22.37
N ALA A 60 3.24 -33.87 22.79
CA ALA A 60 4.61 -34.33 22.56
C ALA A 60 4.99 -34.34 21.06
N GLU A 61 4.02 -34.68 20.20
CA GLU A 61 4.18 -34.71 18.74
C GLU A 61 4.26 -33.32 18.09
N ALA A 62 3.97 -32.24 18.83
CA ALA A 62 4.13 -30.88 18.32
C ALA A 62 5.58 -30.62 17.90
N ALA A 63 6.53 -31.30 18.57
CA ALA A 63 7.95 -31.24 18.31
C ALA A 63 8.37 -31.70 16.90
N ASP A 64 7.53 -32.49 16.22
CA ASP A 64 7.79 -33.02 14.88
C ASP A 64 6.99 -32.31 13.78
N VAL A 65 6.05 -31.43 14.17
CA VAL A 65 5.07 -30.84 13.25
C VAL A 65 5.19 -29.33 13.16
N ALA A 66 5.24 -28.63 14.29
CA ALA A 66 5.13 -27.17 14.32
C ALA A 66 6.51 -26.50 14.26
N ASP A 67 6.75 -25.64 13.28
CA ASP A 67 8.00 -24.89 13.16
C ASP A 67 8.12 -23.83 14.27
N ILE A 68 6.99 -23.23 14.67
CA ILE A 68 6.88 -22.26 15.77
C ILE A 68 5.75 -22.69 16.72
N VAL A 69 5.98 -22.56 18.02
CA VAL A 69 5.00 -22.78 19.08
C VAL A 69 4.78 -21.47 19.83
N LEU A 70 3.54 -20.99 19.82
CA LEU A 70 3.11 -19.81 20.56
C LEU A 70 2.62 -20.19 21.95
N THR A 71 3.20 -19.55 22.96
CA THR A 71 2.78 -19.66 24.35
C THR A 71 2.02 -18.41 24.79
N ARG A 72 0.84 -18.57 25.39
CA ARG A 72 0.09 -17.46 25.98
C ARG A 72 0.82 -16.91 27.19
N VAL A 73 1.07 -15.61 27.20
CA VAL A 73 1.76 -14.91 28.29
C VAL A 73 0.95 -13.69 28.69
N GLY A 74 0.49 -13.67 29.95
CA GLY A 74 -0.24 -12.53 30.53
C GLY A 74 0.54 -11.83 31.64
N THR A 75 1.62 -12.43 32.15
CA THR A 75 2.38 -11.92 33.29
C THR A 75 3.89 -11.95 33.05
N ALA A 76 4.64 -11.14 33.80
CA ALA A 76 6.10 -11.13 33.74
C ALA A 76 6.72 -12.49 34.12
N ALA A 77 6.13 -13.21 35.09
CA ALA A 77 6.62 -14.51 35.52
C ALA A 77 6.48 -15.59 34.42
N GLU A 78 5.37 -15.57 33.68
CA GLU A 78 5.18 -16.45 32.51
C GLU A 78 6.17 -16.10 31.39
N LEU A 79 6.45 -14.81 31.18
CA LEU A 79 7.42 -14.36 30.19
C LEU A 79 8.84 -14.81 30.55
N ASP A 80 9.24 -14.67 31.81
CA ASP A 80 10.58 -15.08 32.27
C ASP A 80 10.78 -16.59 32.11
N LYS A 81 9.74 -17.39 32.36
CA LYS A 81 9.75 -18.83 32.07
C LYS A 81 9.95 -19.09 30.57
N LEU A 82 9.21 -18.40 29.71
CA LEU A 82 9.30 -18.58 28.27
C LEU A 82 10.67 -18.14 27.70
N LYS A 83 11.28 -17.09 28.26
CA LYS A 83 12.65 -16.67 27.91
C LYS A 83 13.67 -17.78 28.18
N LEU A 84 13.57 -18.46 29.33
CA LEU A 84 14.43 -19.59 29.66
C LEU A 84 14.22 -20.77 28.69
N GLU A 85 12.98 -21.05 28.30
CA GLU A 85 12.67 -22.07 27.27
C GLU A 85 13.27 -21.69 25.91
N SER A 86 13.18 -20.40 25.54
CA SER A 86 13.74 -19.85 24.29
C SER A 86 15.26 -19.97 24.20
N GLU A 87 16.00 -20.00 25.31
CA GLU A 87 17.45 -20.26 25.27
C GLU A 87 17.79 -21.64 24.71
N SER A 88 16.89 -22.62 24.86
CA SER A 88 17.10 -23.99 24.39
C SER A 88 16.68 -24.21 22.94
N ASP A 89 15.58 -23.58 22.50
CA ASP A 89 15.07 -23.65 21.13
C ASP A 89 14.48 -22.29 20.69
N PRO A 90 15.34 -21.31 20.35
CA PRO A 90 14.90 -19.95 20.08
C PRO A 90 14.08 -19.85 18.80
N ALA A 91 14.40 -20.67 17.79
CA ALA A 91 13.70 -20.63 16.49
C ALA A 91 12.22 -21.04 16.63
N ARG A 92 11.93 -21.95 17.56
CA ARG A 92 10.58 -22.48 17.78
C ARG A 92 9.76 -21.69 18.78
N THR A 93 10.40 -20.99 19.71
CA THR A 93 9.70 -20.38 20.85
C THR A 93 9.17 -19.00 20.52
N ALA A 94 7.86 -18.77 20.68
CA ALA A 94 7.22 -17.48 20.45
C ALA A 94 6.20 -17.15 21.54
N ALA A 95 6.03 -15.86 21.85
CA ALA A 95 4.99 -15.39 22.76
C ALA A 95 3.70 -15.01 22.02
N PHE A 96 2.55 -15.31 22.60
CA PHE A 96 1.28 -14.71 22.27
C PHE A 96 0.78 -13.88 23.47
N VAL A 97 0.63 -12.57 23.27
CA VAL A 97 0.20 -11.63 24.32
C VAL A 97 -1.10 -10.95 23.91
N GLU A 98 -2.16 -11.18 24.68
CA GLU A 98 -3.40 -10.42 24.58
C GLU A 98 -3.29 -9.15 25.43
N VAL A 99 -3.18 -8.01 24.78
CA VAL A 99 -3.01 -6.71 25.43
C VAL A 99 -4.38 -6.12 25.73
N VAL A 100 -4.71 -6.10 27.02
CA VAL A 100 -6.00 -5.65 27.55
C VAL A 100 -5.87 -4.54 28.59
N ASP A 101 -4.66 -4.25 29.06
CA ASP A 101 -4.34 -3.24 30.07
C ASP A 101 -2.84 -2.86 30.04
N ASP A 102 -2.43 -1.96 30.95
CA ASP A 102 -1.03 -1.52 31.09
C ASP A 102 -0.07 -2.65 31.51
N ALA A 103 -0.54 -3.64 32.27
CA ALA A 103 0.30 -4.74 32.73
C ALA A 103 0.65 -5.67 31.55
N THR A 104 -0.35 -6.06 30.76
CA THR A 104 -0.16 -6.88 29.55
C THR A 104 0.56 -6.12 28.43
N LEU A 105 0.41 -4.79 28.35
CA LEU A 105 1.19 -3.95 27.44
C LEU A 105 2.69 -4.01 27.77
N LYS A 106 3.07 -3.92 29.05
CA LYS A 106 4.48 -4.05 29.47
C LYS A 106 5.05 -5.43 29.14
N VAL A 107 4.24 -6.47 29.30
CA VAL A 107 4.61 -7.85 28.91
C VAL A 107 4.86 -7.92 27.40
N ALA A 108 3.98 -7.35 26.57
CA ALA A 108 4.15 -7.32 25.11
C ALA A 108 5.44 -6.59 24.69
N CYS A 109 5.72 -5.42 25.27
CA CYS A 109 6.95 -4.68 25.00
C CYS A 109 8.21 -5.49 25.34
N GLU A 110 8.22 -6.15 26.50
CA GLU A 110 9.37 -6.95 26.94
C GLU A 110 9.53 -8.22 26.11
N ALA A 111 8.42 -8.88 25.73
CA ALA A 111 8.43 -10.03 24.84
C ALA A 111 9.01 -9.68 23.46
N ALA A 112 8.54 -8.58 22.86
CA ALA A 112 9.01 -8.12 21.55
C ALA A 112 10.51 -7.74 21.52
N ARG A 113 11.08 -7.35 22.68
CA ARG A 113 12.51 -7.08 22.82
C ARG A 113 13.36 -8.34 23.02
N ALA A 114 12.80 -9.36 23.66
CA ALA A 114 13.57 -10.50 24.16
C ALA A 114 13.42 -11.79 23.35
N LEU A 115 12.30 -11.95 22.64
CA LEU A 115 11.96 -13.19 21.94
C LEU A 115 12.07 -13.03 20.42
N PRO A 116 12.43 -14.10 19.68
CA PRO A 116 12.53 -14.05 18.22
C PRO A 116 11.22 -13.74 17.50
N ASN A 117 10.08 -14.16 18.05
CA ASN A 117 8.75 -13.84 17.53
C ASN A 117 7.79 -13.53 18.69
N THR A 118 7.03 -12.45 18.55
CA THR A 118 5.96 -12.07 19.48
C THR A 118 4.70 -11.73 18.70
N LEU A 119 3.64 -12.50 18.91
CA LEU A 119 2.29 -12.23 18.41
C LEU A 119 1.53 -11.40 19.45
N VAL A 120 0.97 -10.27 19.04
CA VAL A 120 0.14 -9.41 19.90
C VAL A 120 -1.27 -9.31 19.34
N LYS A 121 -2.25 -9.33 20.25
CA LYS A 121 -3.66 -9.01 19.97
C LYS A 121 -4.10 -7.89 20.90
N PHE A 122 -4.68 -6.84 20.35
CA PHE A 122 -5.16 -5.71 21.15
C PHE A 122 -6.68 -5.78 21.30
N ARG A 123 -7.16 -5.59 22.53
CA ARG A 123 -8.61 -5.48 22.79
C ARG A 123 -9.17 -4.13 22.33
N ASP A 124 -8.39 -3.07 22.53
CA ASP A 124 -8.86 -1.70 22.30
C ASP A 124 -8.74 -1.35 20.80
N PRO A 125 -9.71 -0.61 20.24
CA PRO A 125 -9.71 -0.28 18.80
C PRO A 125 -8.62 0.74 18.41
N THR A 126 -8.05 1.44 19.39
CA THR A 126 -6.99 2.43 19.16
C THR A 126 -5.67 1.74 18.83
N LYS A 127 -4.83 2.34 17.98
CA LYS A 127 -3.50 1.81 17.65
C LYS A 127 -2.37 2.31 18.54
N ILE A 128 -2.66 3.14 19.54
CA ILE A 128 -1.67 3.65 20.50
C ILE A 128 -0.91 2.52 21.21
N PRO A 129 -1.56 1.45 21.72
CA PRO A 129 -0.82 0.34 22.33
C PRO A 129 0.16 -0.35 21.35
N LEU A 130 -0.23 -0.50 20.08
CA LEU A 130 0.65 -1.05 19.05
C LEU A 130 1.85 -0.12 18.79
N GLU A 131 1.63 1.20 18.71
CA GLU A 131 2.71 2.19 18.57
C GLU A 131 3.75 2.06 19.70
N ILE A 132 3.28 1.84 20.94
CA ILE A 132 4.15 1.67 22.11
C ILE A 132 4.98 0.38 21.99
N VAL A 133 4.38 -0.74 21.57
CA VAL A 133 5.11 -2.01 21.39
C VAL A 133 6.12 -1.90 20.23
N ILE A 134 5.74 -1.30 19.11
CA ILE A 134 6.67 -1.04 17.98
C ILE A 134 7.85 -0.19 18.45
N ALA A 135 7.60 0.89 19.20
CA ALA A 135 8.66 1.74 19.73
C ALA A 135 9.58 0.99 20.71
N ALA A 136 9.03 0.10 21.54
CA ALA A 136 9.81 -0.73 22.45
C ALA A 136 10.65 -1.79 21.71
N ALA A 137 10.12 -2.34 20.62
CA ALA A 137 10.79 -3.32 19.77
C ALA A 137 11.78 -2.70 18.78
N ASP A 138 11.86 -1.36 18.69
CA ASP A 138 12.76 -0.70 17.75
C ASP A 138 14.21 -1.13 18.00
N HIS A 139 14.90 -1.55 16.94
CA HIS A 139 16.24 -2.15 16.99
C HIS A 139 16.36 -3.50 17.72
N SER A 140 15.25 -4.14 18.12
CA SER A 140 15.23 -5.54 18.55
C SER A 140 15.49 -6.45 17.35
N PRO A 141 16.20 -7.59 17.52
CA PRO A 141 16.31 -8.60 16.47
C PRO A 141 15.03 -9.46 16.34
N GLY A 142 14.11 -9.37 17.31
CA GLY A 142 12.84 -10.09 17.31
C GLY A 142 11.85 -9.53 16.30
N ARG A 143 10.89 -10.36 15.88
CA ARG A 143 9.84 -10.01 14.93
C ARG A 143 8.52 -9.82 15.67
N LEU A 144 7.88 -8.67 15.46
CA LEU A 144 6.56 -8.37 16.00
C LEU A 144 5.48 -8.73 14.98
N ILE A 145 4.52 -9.56 15.36
CA ILE A 145 3.35 -9.92 14.58
C ILE A 145 2.12 -9.34 15.27
N CYS A 146 1.29 -8.59 14.54
CA CYS A 146 0.03 -8.06 15.07
C CYS A 146 -1.16 -8.77 14.46
N GLU A 147 -2.09 -9.26 15.28
CA GLU A 147 -3.38 -9.76 14.84
C GLU A 147 -4.27 -8.59 14.36
N ALA A 148 -4.89 -8.76 13.20
CA ALA A 148 -5.91 -7.87 12.65
C ALA A 148 -7.22 -8.64 12.48
N GLY A 149 -8.34 -8.01 12.77
CA GLY A 149 -9.68 -8.58 12.69
C GLY A 149 -10.22 -8.67 11.26
N ASP A 150 -9.76 -7.79 10.36
CA ASP A 150 -10.11 -7.78 8.94
C ASP A 150 -9.04 -7.10 8.07
N LEU A 151 -9.28 -7.04 6.76
CA LEU A 151 -8.38 -6.39 5.80
C LEU A 151 -8.27 -4.88 5.97
N GLU A 152 -9.31 -4.21 6.45
CA GLU A 152 -9.28 -2.76 6.68
C GLU A 152 -8.34 -2.45 7.84
N GLU A 153 -8.49 -3.17 8.95
CA GLU A 153 -7.60 -3.08 10.10
C GLU A 153 -6.17 -3.52 9.76
N ALA A 154 -5.99 -4.56 8.95
CA ALA A 154 -4.67 -5.00 8.48
C ALA A 154 -3.94 -3.89 7.71
N GLY A 155 -4.65 -3.17 6.84
CA GLY A 155 -4.09 -2.03 6.10
C GLY A 155 -3.63 -0.92 7.03
N ILE A 156 -4.41 -0.61 8.07
CA ILE A 156 -4.04 0.38 9.09
C ILE A 156 -2.78 -0.08 9.84
N VAL A 157 -2.74 -1.33 10.31
CA VAL A 157 -1.64 -1.89 11.12
C VAL A 157 -0.32 -1.91 10.36
N VAL A 158 -0.36 -2.19 9.05
CA VAL A 158 0.84 -2.13 8.20
C VAL A 158 1.43 -0.72 8.20
N ASP A 159 0.63 0.33 8.20
CA ASP A 159 1.13 1.70 8.06
C ASP A 159 1.46 2.39 9.39
N VAL A 160 1.18 1.78 10.55
CA VAL A 160 1.42 2.38 11.88
C VAL A 160 2.88 2.81 12.05
N LEU A 161 3.11 4.09 12.39
CA LEU A 161 4.43 4.72 12.53
C LEU A 161 5.33 4.65 11.28
N GLU A 162 4.78 4.49 10.08
CA GLU A 162 5.53 4.29 8.82
C GLU A 162 6.46 3.05 8.81
N LYS A 163 6.51 2.31 9.92
CA LYS A 163 7.25 1.06 10.12
C LYS A 163 6.32 -0.14 10.09
N GLY A 164 5.16 -0.05 10.73
CA GLY A 164 4.23 -1.16 10.99
C GLY A 164 4.81 -2.20 11.95
N SER A 165 4.04 -3.25 12.25
CA SER A 165 4.62 -4.50 12.75
C SER A 165 5.42 -5.19 11.64
N ASP A 166 6.36 -6.06 12.00
CA ASP A 166 7.12 -6.84 11.02
C ASP A 166 6.20 -7.80 10.26
N GLY A 167 5.19 -8.35 10.95
CA GLY A 167 4.19 -9.24 10.37
C GLY A 167 2.76 -8.96 10.80
N LEU A 168 1.82 -9.52 10.05
CA LEU A 168 0.39 -9.55 10.36
C LEU A 168 -0.08 -10.99 10.62
N LEU A 169 -1.09 -11.15 11.47
CA LEU A 169 -1.93 -12.34 11.52
C LEU A 169 -3.35 -11.94 11.15
N LEU A 170 -3.95 -12.60 10.16
CA LEU A 170 -5.34 -12.39 9.75
C LEU A 170 -6.07 -13.74 9.71
N ALA A 171 -7.30 -13.80 10.19
CA ALA A 171 -8.18 -14.94 9.99
C ALA A 171 -9.01 -14.75 8.70
N PRO A 172 -8.61 -15.35 7.55
CA PRO A 172 -9.30 -15.12 6.28
C PRO A 172 -10.66 -15.81 6.27
N LYS A 173 -11.66 -15.13 5.68
CA LYS A 173 -12.98 -15.71 5.40
C LYS A 173 -12.93 -16.63 4.19
N ASP A 174 -12.16 -16.26 3.17
CA ASP A 174 -11.97 -17.01 1.93
C ASP A 174 -10.59 -16.71 1.29
N ALA A 175 -10.37 -17.23 0.09
CA ALA A 175 -9.12 -17.00 -0.66
C ALA A 175 -8.93 -15.52 -1.09
N ASN A 176 -9.99 -14.73 -1.22
CA ASN A 176 -9.88 -13.32 -1.61
C ASN A 176 -9.23 -12.50 -0.50
N ASP A 177 -9.54 -12.81 0.76
CA ASP A 177 -8.89 -12.16 1.91
C ASP A 177 -7.36 -12.38 1.89
N VAL A 178 -6.91 -13.58 1.50
CA VAL A 178 -5.48 -13.90 1.35
C VAL A 178 -4.81 -13.02 0.29
N PHE A 179 -5.45 -12.86 -0.87
CA PHE A 179 -4.94 -11.99 -1.93
C PHE A 179 -4.96 -10.51 -1.54
N GLY A 180 -6.01 -10.06 -0.86
CA GLY A 180 -6.11 -8.71 -0.31
C GLY A 180 -4.97 -8.39 0.66
N LEU A 181 -4.71 -9.30 1.60
CA LEU A 181 -3.61 -9.18 2.56
C LEU A 181 -2.25 -9.10 1.87
N THR A 182 -2.04 -9.93 0.85
CA THR A 182 -0.81 -9.92 0.05
C THR A 182 -0.64 -8.60 -0.68
N GLY A 183 -1.73 -8.01 -1.21
CA GLY A 183 -1.73 -6.69 -1.81
C GLY A 183 -1.26 -5.61 -0.84
N LEU A 184 -1.76 -5.62 0.40
CA LEU A 184 -1.34 -4.67 1.45
C LEU A 184 0.15 -4.79 1.79
N LEU A 185 0.67 -6.02 1.87
CA LEU A 185 2.08 -6.26 2.21
C LEU A 185 3.06 -5.89 1.10
N ARG A 186 2.61 -5.87 -0.16
CA ARG A 186 3.49 -5.59 -1.29
C ARG A 186 4.10 -4.21 -1.22
N GLY A 187 3.49 -3.24 -0.52
CA GLY A 187 4.09 -1.99 0.01
C GLY A 187 4.77 -1.03 -0.98
N SER A 188 5.09 -1.49 -2.18
CA SER A 188 5.65 -0.75 -3.30
C SER A 188 4.75 -1.04 -4.49
N SER A 189 4.18 0.02 -5.05
CA SER A 189 3.68 -0.05 -6.41
C SER A 189 4.88 -0.33 -7.33
N PRO A 190 4.71 -1.09 -8.43
CA PRO A 190 5.80 -1.32 -9.37
C PRO A 190 6.29 0.01 -9.96
N ASP A 191 7.59 0.09 -10.21
CA ASP A 191 8.16 1.22 -10.93
C ASP A 191 7.55 1.31 -12.34
N LEU A 192 7.35 2.54 -12.83
CA LEU A 192 6.87 2.80 -14.17
C LEU A 192 8.03 3.13 -15.11
N SER A 193 7.98 2.59 -16.32
CA SER A 193 8.88 3.04 -17.39
C SER A 193 8.32 4.30 -18.02
N LEU A 194 8.76 5.46 -17.52
CA LEU A 194 8.37 6.75 -18.11
C LEU A 194 8.98 6.93 -19.50
N THR A 195 8.27 7.67 -20.36
CA THR A 195 8.71 8.02 -21.70
C THR A 195 8.76 9.53 -21.88
N THR A 196 9.50 9.97 -22.88
CA THR A 196 9.52 11.39 -23.28
C THR A 196 8.43 11.63 -24.32
N LEU A 197 7.60 12.65 -24.05
CA LEU A 197 6.57 13.13 -24.96
C LEU A 197 7.02 14.46 -25.57
N THR A 198 6.93 14.60 -26.88
CA THR A 198 7.23 15.85 -27.58
C THR A 198 5.94 16.62 -27.86
N VAL A 199 5.85 17.86 -27.36
CA VAL A 199 4.71 18.75 -27.58
C VAL A 199 4.53 19.01 -29.07
N ARG A 200 3.31 18.83 -29.56
CA ARG A 200 2.88 19.11 -30.94
C ARG A 200 2.14 20.42 -31.07
N SER A 201 1.18 20.66 -30.17
CA SER A 201 0.43 21.91 -30.13
C SER A 201 -0.02 22.23 -28.72
N ILE A 202 -0.25 23.53 -28.50
CA ILE A 202 -0.92 24.08 -27.34
C ILE A 202 -2.15 24.82 -27.85
N GLU A 203 -3.32 24.48 -27.34
CA GLU A 203 -4.60 25.08 -27.73
C GLU A 203 -5.23 25.74 -26.52
N HIS A 204 -5.32 27.07 -26.51
CA HIS A 204 -6.04 27.81 -25.48
C HIS A 204 -7.54 27.67 -25.71
N ASN A 205 -8.21 27.09 -24.73
CA ASN A 205 -9.64 26.84 -24.73
C ASN A 205 -10.36 27.86 -23.85
N GLY A 206 -11.68 27.93 -24.01
CA GLY A 206 -12.53 28.77 -23.17
C GLY A 206 -12.65 28.25 -21.74
N LEU A 207 -13.75 28.63 -21.11
CA LEU A 207 -14.08 28.22 -19.74
C LEU A 207 -14.38 26.70 -19.68
N GLY A 208 -13.81 26.03 -18.69
CA GLY A 208 -14.13 24.64 -18.34
C GLY A 208 -13.83 24.34 -16.87
N ASP A 209 -14.28 23.19 -16.38
CA ASP A 209 -14.04 22.81 -14.99
C ASP A 209 -12.70 22.08 -14.84
N ARG A 210 -11.83 22.64 -13.99
CA ARG A 210 -10.58 22.01 -13.57
C ARG A 210 -10.76 21.24 -12.26
N VAL A 211 -9.85 20.31 -12.03
CA VAL A 211 -9.73 19.55 -10.79
C VAL A 211 -8.31 19.73 -10.23
N CYS A 212 -8.23 20.16 -8.96
CA CYS A 212 -7.03 20.02 -8.14
C CYS A 212 -7.19 18.86 -7.17
N VAL A 213 -6.13 18.08 -7.01
CA VAL A 213 -6.06 16.98 -6.05
C VAL A 213 -5.21 17.44 -4.87
N ASP A 214 -5.83 17.54 -3.69
CA ASP A 214 -5.13 17.76 -2.41
C ASP A 214 -4.96 16.41 -1.73
N THR A 215 -3.72 16.03 -1.43
CA THR A 215 -3.38 14.74 -0.84
C THR A 215 -3.12 14.86 0.67
N CYS A 216 -3.10 13.72 1.36
CA CYS A 216 -2.77 13.63 2.78
C CYS A 216 -1.26 13.52 3.06
N SER A 217 -0.43 13.63 2.03
CA SER A 217 1.03 13.51 2.14
C SER A 217 1.70 14.60 1.30
N HIS A 218 2.94 14.95 1.65
CA HIS A 218 3.74 15.81 0.79
C HIS A 218 4.32 15.00 -0.38
N PHE A 219 4.47 15.68 -1.51
CA PHE A 219 5.22 15.25 -2.68
C PHE A 219 6.68 15.74 -2.60
N GLY A 220 7.58 14.98 -3.22
CA GLY A 220 8.92 15.45 -3.61
C GLY A 220 8.87 16.51 -4.73
N GLN A 221 9.99 17.21 -4.96
CA GLN A 221 10.10 18.22 -6.03
C GLN A 221 10.05 17.59 -7.44
N ASP A 222 10.51 16.36 -7.56
CA ASP A 222 10.51 15.51 -8.74
C ASP A 222 9.27 14.62 -8.82
N GLU A 223 8.28 14.83 -7.95
CA GLU A 223 7.14 13.94 -7.77
C GLU A 223 5.81 14.62 -8.11
N GLY A 224 4.92 13.82 -8.70
CA GLY A 224 3.61 14.26 -9.15
C GLY A 224 2.62 13.11 -9.32
N ILE A 225 1.60 13.34 -10.13
CA ILE A 225 0.62 12.32 -10.54
C ILE A 225 0.51 12.29 -12.07
N LEU A 226 0.21 11.13 -12.63
CA LEU A 226 0.04 10.93 -14.06
C LEU A 226 -1.40 11.21 -14.48
N VAL A 227 -1.61 12.18 -15.37
CA VAL A 227 -2.93 12.62 -15.83
C VAL A 227 -2.97 12.72 -17.34
N GLY A 228 -4.07 12.28 -17.96
CA GLY A 228 -4.28 12.38 -19.40
C GLY A 228 -5.77 12.50 -19.74
N SER A 229 -6.10 13.13 -20.88
CA SER A 229 -7.48 13.18 -21.37
C SER A 229 -8.02 11.80 -21.76
N TYR A 230 -7.13 10.85 -22.07
CA TYR A 230 -7.45 9.48 -22.43
C TYR A 230 -6.67 8.51 -21.55
N ALA A 231 -7.21 7.32 -21.33
CA ALA A 231 -6.66 6.37 -20.38
C ALA A 231 -5.42 5.60 -20.89
N HIS A 232 -5.02 5.78 -22.16
CA HIS A 232 -3.83 5.14 -22.75
C HIS A 232 -2.55 5.99 -22.65
N GLY A 233 -2.64 7.27 -22.28
CA GLY A 233 -1.49 8.17 -22.30
C GLY A 233 -1.61 9.30 -21.29
N PHE A 234 -0.55 9.49 -20.50
CA PHE A 234 -0.52 10.41 -19.37
C PHE A 234 0.69 11.33 -19.41
N VAL A 235 0.54 12.54 -18.90
CA VAL A 235 1.61 13.51 -18.62
C VAL A 235 1.84 13.57 -17.11
N LEU A 236 3.10 13.70 -16.68
CA LEU A 236 3.46 13.81 -15.28
C LEU A 236 3.22 15.23 -14.77
N CYS A 237 2.10 15.45 -14.07
CA CYS A 237 1.72 16.72 -13.48
C CYS A 237 2.43 16.90 -12.13
N VAL A 238 3.18 18.00 -11.96
CA VAL A 238 3.94 18.25 -10.74
C VAL A 238 3.07 18.83 -9.62
N SER A 239 3.46 18.53 -8.39
CA SER A 239 2.91 19.18 -7.19
C SER A 239 3.31 20.66 -7.08
N GLU A 240 2.59 21.46 -6.28
CA GLU A 240 2.94 22.85 -5.94
C GLU A 240 4.15 22.92 -4.96
N THR A 241 5.19 22.10 -5.19
CA THR A 241 6.45 22.02 -4.43
C THR A 241 7.47 23.07 -4.83
N HIS A 242 7.28 23.69 -6.01
CA HIS A 242 8.21 24.65 -6.58
C HIS A 242 7.75 26.09 -6.31
N PRO A 243 8.63 27.00 -5.81
CA PRO A 243 8.26 28.37 -5.53
C PRO A 243 7.65 29.12 -6.72
N LEU A 244 6.67 29.95 -6.41
CA LEU A 244 5.97 30.83 -7.33
C LEU A 244 5.99 32.26 -6.74
N PRO A 245 6.11 33.32 -7.57
CA PRO A 245 5.91 34.68 -7.08
C PRO A 245 4.56 34.82 -6.38
N TYR A 246 4.55 35.47 -5.21
CA TYR A 246 3.34 35.85 -4.48
C TYR A 246 2.47 34.70 -3.93
N MET A 247 2.92 33.44 -3.98
CA MET A 247 2.18 32.29 -3.42
C MET A 247 3.10 31.30 -2.70
N PRO A 248 2.77 30.87 -1.47
CA PRO A 248 3.51 29.80 -0.80
C PRO A 248 3.27 28.45 -1.50
N THR A 249 4.27 27.57 -1.43
CA THR A 249 4.17 26.19 -1.91
C THR A 249 3.11 25.41 -1.15
N ARG A 250 2.44 24.49 -1.84
CA ARG A 250 1.50 23.53 -1.25
C ARG A 250 1.94 22.14 -1.70
N PRO A 251 2.95 21.56 -1.03
CA PRO A 251 3.59 20.33 -1.50
C PRO A 251 2.66 19.10 -1.47
N PHE A 252 1.41 19.23 -1.06
CA PHE A 252 0.37 18.19 -1.10
C PHE A 252 -0.62 18.35 -2.27
N ARG A 253 -0.53 19.44 -3.06
CA ARG A 253 -1.51 19.80 -4.11
C ARG A 253 -0.94 19.60 -5.51
N VAL A 254 -1.74 19.00 -6.39
CA VAL A 254 -1.48 18.96 -7.84
C VAL A 254 -2.62 19.64 -8.60
N ASN A 255 -2.27 20.55 -9.52
CA ASN A 255 -3.22 21.14 -10.48
C ASN A 255 -3.42 20.15 -11.64
N ALA A 256 -4.25 19.13 -11.40
CA ALA A 256 -4.22 17.88 -12.15
C ALA A 256 -4.68 17.98 -13.62
N GLY A 257 -5.87 18.50 -13.87
CA GLY A 257 -6.46 18.53 -15.22
C GLY A 257 -7.92 18.94 -15.26
N ALA A 258 -8.55 18.81 -16.43
CA ALA A 258 -9.98 18.99 -16.62
C ALA A 258 -10.79 17.84 -16.01
N LEU A 259 -12.06 18.08 -15.68
CA LEU A 259 -12.93 17.09 -15.00
C LEU A 259 -12.97 15.69 -15.65
N HIS A 260 -12.86 15.61 -16.98
CA HIS A 260 -12.93 14.38 -17.78
C HIS A 260 -11.60 13.64 -17.86
N SER A 261 -10.51 14.21 -17.34
CA SER A 261 -9.20 13.59 -17.46
C SER A 261 -9.13 12.34 -16.57
N TYR A 262 -8.41 11.34 -17.04
CA TYR A 262 -8.05 10.17 -16.27
C TYR A 262 -6.81 10.46 -15.42
N VAL A 263 -6.78 9.90 -14.22
CA VAL A 263 -5.59 9.80 -13.36
C VAL A 263 -5.19 8.34 -13.21
N LEU A 264 -3.89 8.06 -13.26
CA LEU A 264 -3.36 6.72 -13.01
C LEU A 264 -3.40 6.40 -11.50
N GLY A 265 -3.97 5.25 -11.16
CA GLY A 265 -4.00 4.68 -9.83
C GLY A 265 -3.13 3.42 -9.73
N GLU A 266 -3.28 2.72 -8.61
CA GLU A 266 -2.57 1.46 -8.33
C GLU A 266 -3.03 0.33 -9.27
N ASP A 267 -2.19 -0.71 -9.39
CA ASP A 267 -2.46 -1.91 -10.21
C ASP A 267 -2.89 -1.60 -11.64
N ASN A 268 -2.30 -0.56 -12.23
CA ASN A 268 -2.59 -0.10 -13.57
C ASN A 268 -4.09 0.26 -13.76
N ARG A 269 -4.79 0.72 -12.72
CA ARG A 269 -6.17 1.23 -12.82
C ARG A 269 -6.19 2.72 -13.13
N THR A 270 -7.27 3.21 -13.72
CA THR A 270 -7.48 4.64 -13.96
C THR A 270 -8.85 5.09 -13.50
N ASN A 271 -8.96 6.28 -12.92
CA ASN A 271 -10.23 6.89 -12.52
C ASN A 271 -10.40 8.23 -13.24
N TYR A 272 -11.64 8.67 -13.45
CA TYR A 272 -11.83 10.08 -13.83
C TYR A 272 -11.49 10.99 -12.64
N LEU A 273 -10.89 12.14 -12.92
CA LEU A 273 -10.63 13.15 -11.88
C LEU A 273 -11.92 13.59 -11.17
N SER A 274 -13.06 13.58 -11.87
CA SER A 274 -14.38 13.88 -11.31
C SER A 274 -14.91 12.83 -10.33
N GLU A 275 -14.38 11.61 -10.33
CA GLU A 275 -14.81 10.50 -9.45
C GLU A 275 -14.00 10.42 -8.16
N LEU A 276 -12.86 11.12 -8.11
CA LEU A 276 -12.05 11.17 -6.90
C LEU A 276 -12.81 11.89 -5.76
N GLN A 277 -12.68 11.34 -4.57
CA GLN A 277 -13.23 11.91 -3.33
C GLN A 277 -12.20 11.80 -2.19
N ALA A 278 -12.52 12.38 -1.04
CA ALA A 278 -11.71 12.17 0.17
C ALA A 278 -11.62 10.66 0.49
N GLY A 279 -10.41 10.16 0.76
CA GLY A 279 -10.14 8.75 0.97
C GLY A 279 -9.88 7.93 -0.30
N SER A 280 -10.12 8.48 -1.50
CA SER A 280 -9.63 7.87 -2.75
C SER A 280 -8.10 7.75 -2.73
N THR A 281 -7.56 6.85 -3.54
CA THR A 281 -6.11 6.70 -3.72
C THR A 281 -5.70 7.09 -5.13
N VAL A 282 -4.52 7.67 -5.26
CA VAL A 282 -3.84 7.97 -6.52
C VAL A 282 -2.40 7.48 -6.44
N LEU A 283 -1.76 7.37 -7.60
CA LEU A 283 -0.35 6.98 -7.66
C LEU A 283 0.56 8.20 -7.72
N GLY A 284 1.38 8.38 -6.69
CA GLY A 284 2.51 9.31 -6.71
C GLY A 284 3.65 8.72 -7.54
N VAL A 285 4.24 9.53 -8.42
CA VAL A 285 5.26 9.09 -9.38
C VAL A 285 6.40 10.11 -9.43
N THR A 286 7.65 9.66 -9.24
CA THR A 286 8.86 10.48 -9.42
C THR A 286 9.32 10.52 -10.88
N THR A 287 10.26 11.39 -11.24
CA THR A 287 10.83 11.45 -12.59
C THR A 287 11.60 10.20 -13.02
N GLU A 288 12.00 9.37 -12.08
CA GLU A 288 12.67 8.07 -12.32
C GLU A 288 11.66 6.93 -12.41
N GLY A 289 10.36 7.23 -12.29
CA GLY A 289 9.29 6.25 -12.33
C GLY A 289 9.08 5.49 -11.03
N LYS A 290 9.68 5.94 -9.91
CA LYS A 290 9.38 5.36 -8.59
C LYS A 290 7.96 5.72 -8.21
N THR A 291 7.23 4.73 -7.69
CA THR A 291 5.81 4.89 -7.40
C THR A 291 5.47 4.62 -5.95
N ARG A 292 4.43 5.30 -5.46
CA ARG A 292 3.83 5.01 -4.16
C ARG A 292 2.36 5.38 -4.13
N ARG A 293 1.61 4.69 -3.26
CA ARG A 293 0.22 5.01 -2.97
C ARG A 293 0.12 6.34 -2.23
N ILE A 294 -0.78 7.21 -2.67
CA ILE A 294 -1.07 8.47 -1.98
C ILE A 294 -2.58 8.60 -1.75
N VAL A 295 -2.96 8.92 -0.51
CA VAL A 295 -4.37 9.16 -0.14
C VAL A 295 -4.77 10.58 -0.51
N VAL A 296 -5.94 10.72 -1.14
CA VAL A 296 -6.58 11.99 -1.46
C VAL A 296 -7.28 12.53 -0.21
N GLY A 297 -6.92 13.73 0.22
CA GLY A 297 -7.59 14.44 1.32
C GLY A 297 -8.84 15.18 0.86
N ARG A 298 -8.77 15.87 -0.29
CA ARG A 298 -9.95 16.40 -0.98
C ARG A 298 -9.69 16.65 -2.46
N VAL A 299 -10.78 16.88 -3.18
CA VAL A 299 -10.77 17.31 -4.58
C VAL A 299 -11.41 18.69 -4.67
N LYS A 300 -10.75 19.62 -5.36
CA LYS A 300 -11.27 20.97 -5.58
C LYS A 300 -11.63 21.15 -7.05
N LEU A 301 -12.91 21.32 -7.32
CA LEU A 301 -13.45 21.58 -8.66
C LEU A 301 -13.82 23.05 -8.81
N GLU A 302 -13.34 23.71 -9.86
CA GLU A 302 -13.66 25.12 -10.15
C GLU A 302 -13.58 25.41 -11.65
N SER A 303 -14.41 26.34 -12.15
CA SER A 303 -14.39 26.74 -13.55
C SER A 303 -13.28 27.77 -13.81
N ARG A 304 -12.43 27.51 -14.81
CA ARG A 304 -11.29 28.36 -15.20
C ARG A 304 -11.08 28.32 -16.72
N PRO A 305 -10.37 29.30 -17.31
CA PRO A 305 -9.83 29.14 -18.66
C PRO A 305 -8.95 27.88 -18.73
N MET A 306 -9.02 27.15 -19.83
CA MET A 306 -8.33 25.86 -20.00
C MET A 306 -7.37 25.93 -21.17
N LEU A 307 -6.29 25.15 -21.16
CA LEU A 307 -5.50 24.85 -22.35
C LEU A 307 -5.42 23.34 -22.56
N THR A 308 -5.28 22.90 -23.81
CA THR A 308 -4.96 21.52 -24.16
C THR A 308 -3.53 21.43 -24.65
N ILE A 309 -2.76 20.57 -24.00
CA ILE A 309 -1.45 20.12 -24.44
C ILE A 309 -1.66 18.88 -25.31
N ARG A 310 -1.23 18.90 -26.57
CA ARG A 310 -1.13 17.70 -27.42
C ARG A 310 0.35 17.36 -27.58
N ALA A 311 0.72 16.13 -27.28
CA ALA A 311 2.07 15.63 -27.39
C ALA A 311 2.10 14.24 -28.04
N VAL A 312 3.28 13.81 -28.47
CA VAL A 312 3.48 12.49 -29.06
C VAL A 312 4.71 11.82 -28.46
N SER A 313 4.61 10.53 -28.22
CA SER A 313 5.76 9.71 -27.84
C SER A 313 6.67 9.39 -29.03
N GLU A 314 7.85 8.84 -28.75
CA GLU A 314 8.77 8.36 -29.80
C GLU A 314 8.16 7.26 -30.69
N SER A 315 7.27 6.43 -30.14
CA SER A 315 6.56 5.38 -30.89
C SER A 315 5.41 5.90 -31.74
N GLY A 316 5.09 7.19 -31.67
CA GLY A 316 4.00 7.81 -32.41
C GLY A 316 2.65 7.82 -31.69
N THR A 317 2.56 7.29 -30.47
CA THR A 317 1.33 7.36 -29.65
C THR A 317 1.04 8.80 -29.25
N GLU A 318 -0.15 9.28 -29.58
CA GLU A 318 -0.65 10.61 -29.20
C GLU A 318 -1.12 10.61 -27.73
N VAL A 319 -0.73 11.67 -27.03
CA VAL A 319 -1.12 11.94 -25.64
C VAL A 319 -1.68 13.37 -25.60
N SER A 320 -2.79 13.56 -24.90
CA SER A 320 -3.30 14.89 -24.64
C SER A 320 -3.64 15.08 -23.17
N LEU A 321 -3.52 16.32 -22.70
CA LEU A 321 -3.91 16.72 -21.36
C LEU A 321 -4.51 18.12 -21.42
N THR A 322 -5.73 18.26 -20.92
CA THR A 322 -6.39 19.56 -20.75
C THR A 322 -6.25 20.02 -19.30
N VAL A 323 -5.69 21.19 -19.08
CA VAL A 323 -5.40 21.77 -17.74
C VAL A 323 -5.84 23.23 -17.69
N GLN A 324 -5.81 23.86 -16.52
CA GLN A 324 -6.06 25.30 -16.41
C GLN A 324 -4.98 26.09 -17.16
N ASP A 325 -5.41 27.10 -17.90
CA ASP A 325 -4.58 28.09 -18.57
C ASP A 325 -4.12 29.17 -17.58
N ASP A 326 -3.07 28.84 -16.83
CA ASP A 326 -2.50 29.72 -15.81
C ASP A 326 -1.03 29.35 -15.52
N TRP A 327 -0.21 30.36 -15.25
CA TRP A 327 1.24 30.27 -15.14
C TRP A 327 1.74 29.41 -13.96
N HIS A 328 0.89 29.16 -12.97
CA HIS A 328 1.22 28.31 -11.82
C HIS A 328 0.98 26.81 -12.07
N VAL A 329 0.33 26.46 -13.18
CA VAL A 329 0.12 25.06 -13.58
C VAL A 329 1.38 24.56 -14.28
N ARG A 330 1.91 23.43 -13.82
CA ARG A 330 3.21 22.93 -14.24
C ARG A 330 3.19 21.43 -14.47
N VAL A 331 4.06 20.96 -15.36
CA VAL A 331 4.32 19.54 -15.65
C VAL A 331 5.81 19.27 -15.59
N LEU A 332 6.20 18.00 -15.41
CA LEU A 332 7.61 17.59 -15.40
C LEU A 332 8.07 17.20 -16.80
N GLY A 333 9.29 17.61 -17.14
CA GLY A 333 10.05 17.17 -18.31
C GLY A 333 11.28 16.35 -17.92
N PRO A 334 12.04 15.84 -18.90
CA PRO A 334 13.25 15.06 -18.66
C PRO A 334 14.23 15.79 -17.72
N GLY A 335 14.86 15.04 -16.81
CA GLY A 335 15.80 15.60 -15.82
C GLY A 335 15.13 16.46 -14.74
N ALA A 336 13.87 16.18 -14.39
CA ALA A 336 13.08 16.94 -13.42
C ALA A 336 12.90 18.42 -13.79
N ALA A 337 12.91 18.74 -15.09
CA ALA A 337 12.61 20.08 -15.57
C ALA A 337 11.17 20.44 -15.24
N VAL A 338 10.95 21.59 -14.59
CA VAL A 338 9.62 22.08 -14.22
C VAL A 338 9.13 23.04 -15.28
N LEU A 339 8.09 22.67 -16.00
CA LEU A 339 7.63 23.39 -17.18
C LEU A 339 6.29 24.05 -16.91
N ASN A 340 6.22 25.37 -17.09
CA ASN A 340 4.97 26.12 -17.04
C ASN A 340 4.14 25.83 -18.29
N VAL A 341 2.91 25.37 -18.10
CA VAL A 341 2.03 24.96 -19.21
C VAL A 341 1.71 26.11 -20.17
N THR A 342 1.69 27.36 -19.70
CA THR A 342 1.43 28.55 -20.54
C THR A 342 2.64 28.99 -21.38
N GLU A 343 3.82 28.43 -21.11
CA GLU A 343 5.06 28.74 -21.82
C GLU A 343 5.48 27.62 -22.79
N LEU A 344 4.75 26.49 -22.76
CA LEU A 344 5.01 25.36 -23.65
C LEU A 344 4.81 25.73 -25.12
N LYS A 345 5.64 25.15 -25.98
CA LYS A 345 5.57 25.27 -27.43
C LYS A 345 5.87 23.94 -28.11
N ALA A 346 5.53 23.85 -29.39
CA ALA A 346 5.87 22.69 -30.20
C ALA A 346 7.37 22.39 -30.13
N GLY A 347 7.72 21.13 -29.88
CA GLY A 347 9.09 20.66 -29.71
C GLY A 347 9.57 20.57 -28.26
N ASP A 348 8.88 21.16 -27.29
CA ASP A 348 9.22 20.98 -25.88
C ASP A 348 8.99 19.52 -25.44
N GLN A 349 9.76 19.07 -24.45
CA GLN A 349 9.76 17.67 -24.00
C GLN A 349 9.16 17.54 -22.60
N LEU A 350 8.21 16.63 -22.44
CA LEU A 350 7.52 16.29 -21.20
C LEU A 350 7.83 14.85 -20.79
N LEU A 351 7.72 14.55 -19.50
CA LEU A 351 7.64 13.17 -19.01
C LEU A 351 6.19 12.69 -19.03
N GLY A 352 6.01 11.45 -19.45
CA GLY A 352 4.71 10.80 -19.47
C GLY A 352 4.80 9.29 -19.35
N TYR A 353 3.64 8.66 -19.38
CA TYR A 353 3.49 7.21 -19.32
C TYR A 353 2.48 6.77 -20.37
N LEU A 354 2.78 5.68 -21.07
CA LEU A 354 1.85 5.04 -21.99
C LEU A 354 1.38 3.75 -21.35
N ALA A 355 0.07 3.54 -21.29
CA ALA A 355 -0.46 2.27 -20.84
C ALA A 355 -0.49 1.28 -22.01
N ASP A 356 -0.09 0.04 -21.74
CA ASP A 356 0.00 -1.01 -22.76
C ASP A 356 -1.37 -1.54 -23.24
N ASP A 357 -2.44 -1.33 -22.46
CA ASP A 357 -3.76 -1.88 -22.72
C ASP A 357 -4.80 -0.82 -23.11
N LYS A 358 -5.69 -1.16 -24.06
CA LYS A 358 -6.95 -0.43 -24.26
C LYS A 358 -7.83 -0.61 -23.01
N ARG A 359 -8.60 0.41 -22.63
CA ARG A 359 -9.34 0.41 -21.36
C ARG A 359 -10.84 0.61 -21.54
N HIS A 360 -11.63 -0.02 -20.68
CA HIS A 360 -13.06 0.24 -20.49
C HIS A 360 -13.31 0.49 -18.99
N VAL A 361 -13.93 1.61 -18.65
CA VAL A 361 -14.28 1.98 -17.25
C VAL A 361 -13.14 1.82 -16.23
N GLY A 362 -11.92 2.20 -16.63
CA GLY A 362 -10.75 2.16 -15.74
C GLY A 362 -9.98 0.84 -15.71
N TRP A 363 -10.50 -0.21 -16.37
CA TRP A 363 -9.88 -1.54 -16.46
C TRP A 363 -9.24 -1.77 -17.82
N PRO A 364 -8.08 -2.44 -17.90
CA PRO A 364 -7.52 -2.91 -19.16
C PRO A 364 -8.46 -3.97 -19.77
N VAL A 365 -9.01 -3.69 -20.94
CA VAL A 365 -9.90 -4.59 -21.69
C VAL A 365 -9.53 -4.53 -23.17
N GLY A 366 -9.33 -5.70 -23.78
CA GLY A 366 -9.14 -5.84 -25.23
C GLY A 366 -10.42 -5.60 -26.02
N GLU A 367 -11.07 -4.44 -25.86
CA GLU A 367 -12.30 -4.06 -26.56
C GLU A 367 -12.06 -2.91 -27.55
N PHE A 368 -12.95 -2.80 -28.54
CA PHE A 368 -12.99 -1.67 -29.46
C PHE A 368 -13.64 -0.46 -28.78
N CYS A 369 -12.84 0.55 -28.44
CA CYS A 369 -13.29 1.85 -27.93
C CYS A 369 -12.79 2.97 -28.88
N ILE A 370 -13.64 3.97 -29.14
CA ILE A 370 -13.27 5.21 -29.84
C ILE A 370 -13.63 6.39 -28.94
N GLU A 371 -12.62 7.12 -28.48
CA GLU A 371 -12.73 8.43 -27.82
C GLU A 371 -12.24 9.50 -28.84
N LYS A 372 -12.90 10.67 -28.94
CA LYS A 372 -12.61 11.71 -29.96
C LYS A 372 -12.31 13.07 -29.36
#